data_AF-A0A7W8PCI5-F1
#
_entry.id   AF-A0A7W8PCI5-F1
#
_cell.length_a   1.000
_cell.length_b   1.000
_cell.length_c   1.000
_cell.angle_alpha   90.00
_cell.angle_beta   90.00
_cell.angle_gamma   90.00
#
_symmetry.space_group_name_H-M   'P 1'
#
loop_
_entity.id
_entity.type
_entity.pdbx_description
1 polymer ?
#
loop_
_entity_poly.entity_id
_entity_poly.type
_entity_poly.pdbx_seq_one_letter_code
_entity_poly.pdbx_strand_id
1 'polypeptide(L)'
;MLIDLKKFPKYKRTDTSAKLDTLRRLIQENVLASKYMDAPAARRLIGTAINSFKELLIKDQQGANPNTVPDAKLVLAFLFDLTCNAEYLHDRLTNDRWIYCDAHVEGESRQHEAYFSFLKQCPDCCLSMGLDARIEKAQHKPTSHHIGEITSTITVLLLTLLAKATDENIQLAPIAKQSHDVDAVVFNEDLLVLLEVKSSPLVTFPVAAKLDGSLTKEGEDGPIEEARHALVNVDFRKYPLSLFIPHRQLHIPLPHVDEKDWPYVPLTDWISVPENFLVLFEAWKEIFEAYSVPKTQRTGSQISLGYIANGWGDEIDSNKTKPGLGRTDDVKKGTYQLIKYGAYYALQTPDLTIKSALVANLDPLFMHAAYLEKLLDIRWGKNVDFRDLPEFEEFAIKRDRLKWLYEGILTFNNPHINDETLRKLFNFDRLGESLRYGRLNTLIEEWMTIPVGGKN
;
A
#
# COMPACT_ATOMS: atom_id res chain seq x y z
N MET A 1 4.52 1.99 -19.04
CA MET A 1 4.25 3.42 -18.76
C MET A 1 5.55 4.19 -18.89
N LEU A 2 5.78 4.79 -20.05
CA LEU A 2 6.98 5.59 -20.33
C LEU A 2 6.75 7.04 -19.91
N ILE A 3 7.75 7.62 -19.26
CA ILE A 3 7.73 8.99 -18.77
C ILE A 3 8.35 9.90 -19.83
N ASP A 4 7.62 10.93 -20.25
CA ASP A 4 8.14 11.93 -21.18
C ASP A 4 8.87 13.05 -20.43
N LEU A 5 10.19 12.93 -20.30
CA LEU A 5 11.04 13.94 -19.68
C LEU A 5 11.08 15.28 -20.43
N LYS A 6 10.49 15.41 -21.63
CA LYS A 6 10.30 16.71 -22.29
C LYS A 6 9.21 17.54 -21.60
N LYS A 7 8.27 16.87 -20.92
CA LYS A 7 7.25 17.51 -20.08
C LYS A 7 7.78 17.91 -18.70
N PHE A 8 9.03 17.60 -18.37
CA PHE A 8 9.62 18.08 -17.12
C PHE A 8 9.69 19.61 -17.15
N PRO A 9 9.24 20.31 -16.10
CA PRO A 9 9.11 21.76 -16.15
C PRO A 9 10.41 22.46 -16.47
N LYS A 10 10.32 23.54 -17.24
CA LYS A 10 11.45 24.44 -17.48
C LYS A 10 11.56 25.42 -16.32
N TYR A 11 12.77 25.67 -15.86
CA TYR A 11 13.07 26.63 -14.80
C TYR A 11 14.29 27.47 -15.19
N LYS A 12 14.31 28.72 -14.73
CA LYS A 12 15.49 29.58 -14.85
C LYS A 12 16.62 29.06 -13.98
N ARG A 13 17.86 29.41 -14.33
CA ARG A 13 19.01 29.08 -13.48
C ARG A 13 18.90 29.82 -12.16
N THR A 14 18.84 29.07 -11.07
CA THR A 14 18.85 29.52 -9.67
C THR A 14 19.88 28.70 -8.89
N ASP A 15 20.10 29.03 -7.62
CA ASP A 15 20.95 28.23 -6.71
C ASP A 15 20.44 26.79 -6.53
N THR A 16 19.20 26.50 -6.93
CA THR A 16 18.55 25.19 -6.82
C THR A 16 18.58 24.38 -8.12
N SER A 17 19.05 24.97 -9.24
CA SER A 17 19.07 24.28 -10.54
C SER A 17 19.84 22.96 -10.50
N ALA A 18 20.97 22.89 -9.80
CA ALA A 18 21.73 21.65 -9.67
C ALA A 18 20.93 20.51 -8.99
N LYS A 19 20.03 20.86 -8.05
CA LYS A 19 19.14 19.89 -7.39
C LYS A 19 18.02 19.44 -8.33
N LEU A 20 17.43 20.36 -9.08
CA LEU A 20 16.39 20.04 -10.07
C LEU A 20 16.97 19.20 -11.24
N ASP A 21 18.17 19.53 -11.70
CA ASP A 21 18.91 18.76 -12.72
C ASP A 21 19.21 17.34 -12.21
N THR A 22 19.63 17.23 -10.94
CA THR A 22 19.86 15.95 -10.28
C THR A 22 18.57 15.15 -10.16
N LEU A 23 17.49 15.77 -9.70
CA LEU A 23 16.17 15.14 -9.59
C LEU A 23 15.72 14.61 -10.96
N ARG A 24 15.76 15.44 -12.00
CA ARG A 24 15.40 15.07 -13.37
C ARG A 24 16.20 13.88 -13.88
N ARG A 25 17.51 13.84 -13.62
CA ARG A 25 18.40 12.73 -14.02
C ARG A 25 18.08 11.43 -13.28
N LEU A 26 17.54 11.50 -12.07
CA LEU A 26 17.24 10.34 -11.24
C LEU A 26 15.81 9.82 -11.43
N ILE A 27 14.97 10.50 -12.22
CA ILE A 27 13.63 10.01 -12.56
C ILE A 27 13.75 8.68 -13.29
N GLN A 28 13.01 7.68 -12.82
CA GLN A 28 12.88 6.41 -13.51
C GLN A 28 11.92 6.57 -14.70
N GLU A 29 12.46 6.55 -15.92
CA GLU A 29 11.68 6.78 -17.14
C GLU A 29 10.68 5.65 -17.47
N ASN A 30 10.90 4.46 -16.93
CA ASN A 30 9.97 3.33 -17.07
C ASN A 30 9.65 2.76 -15.70
N VAL A 31 8.48 3.12 -15.17
CA VAL A 31 7.97 2.62 -13.88
C VAL A 31 7.84 1.09 -13.88
N LEU A 32 7.64 0.48 -15.05
CA LEU A 32 7.50 -0.96 -15.18
C LEU A 32 8.84 -1.72 -15.19
N ALA A 33 9.98 -1.02 -15.26
CA ALA A 33 11.31 -1.63 -15.22
C ALA A 33 11.88 -1.66 -13.78
N SER A 34 11.04 -1.96 -12.79
CA SER A 34 11.50 -2.09 -11.40
C SER A 34 12.41 -3.31 -11.23
N LYS A 35 13.48 -3.16 -10.44
CA LYS A 35 14.38 -4.27 -10.07
C LYS A 35 13.90 -5.05 -8.85
N TYR A 36 12.89 -4.54 -8.16
CA TYR A 36 12.47 -5.03 -6.86
C TYR A 36 11.08 -5.69 -6.88
N MET A 37 10.36 -5.52 -7.99
CA MET A 37 9.05 -6.13 -8.20
C MET A 37 8.75 -6.37 -9.67
N ASP A 38 7.86 -7.34 -9.94
CA ASP A 38 7.25 -7.51 -11.26
C ASP A 38 6.15 -6.46 -11.47
N ALA A 39 6.58 -5.23 -11.78
CA ALA A 39 5.68 -4.11 -12.00
C ALA A 39 4.68 -4.32 -13.16
N PRO A 40 5.03 -4.99 -14.29
CA PRO A 40 4.05 -5.40 -15.29
C PRO A 40 2.94 -6.31 -14.74
N ALA A 41 3.28 -7.35 -13.99
CA ALA A 41 2.31 -8.27 -13.42
C ALA A 41 1.45 -7.60 -12.32
N ALA A 42 2.06 -6.75 -11.49
CA ALA A 42 1.34 -5.91 -10.53
C ALA A 42 0.35 -4.95 -11.20
N ARG A 43 0.77 -4.29 -12.29
CA ARG A 43 -0.11 -3.43 -13.09
C ARG A 43 -1.31 -4.20 -13.64
N ARG A 44 -1.08 -5.43 -14.13
CA ARG A 44 -2.12 -6.32 -14.63
C ARG A 44 -3.12 -6.70 -13.53
N LEU A 45 -2.63 -7.10 -12.37
CA LEU A 45 -3.46 -7.42 -11.21
C LEU A 45 -4.34 -6.22 -10.80
N ILE A 46 -3.77 -5.03 -10.70
CA ILE A 46 -4.50 -3.80 -10.38
C ILE A 46 -5.53 -3.49 -11.47
N GLY A 47 -5.16 -3.54 -12.75
CA GLY A 47 -6.05 -3.28 -13.88
C GLY A 47 -7.26 -4.22 -13.90
N THR A 48 -7.02 -5.52 -13.73
CA THR A 48 -8.07 -6.54 -13.68
C THR A 48 -9.01 -6.31 -12.50
N ALA A 49 -8.48 -6.08 -11.30
CA ALA A 49 -9.29 -5.85 -10.11
C ALA A 49 -10.11 -4.55 -10.21
N ILE A 50 -9.56 -3.49 -10.81
CA ILE A 50 -10.31 -2.25 -11.12
C ILE A 50 -11.40 -2.50 -12.15
N ASN A 51 -11.19 -3.37 -13.15
CA ASN A 51 -12.25 -3.74 -14.07
C ASN A 51 -13.38 -4.50 -13.37
N SER A 52 -13.06 -5.44 -12.48
CA SER A 52 -14.03 -6.14 -11.63
C SER A 52 -14.85 -5.16 -10.78
N PHE A 53 -14.19 -4.18 -10.16
CA PHE A 53 -14.86 -3.11 -9.42
C PHE A 53 -15.76 -2.24 -10.32
N LYS A 54 -15.31 -1.91 -11.54
CA LYS A 54 -16.10 -1.18 -12.53
C LYS A 54 -17.40 -1.91 -12.88
N GLU A 55 -17.35 -3.23 -13.03
CA GLU A 55 -18.53 -4.05 -13.31
C GLU A 55 -19.54 -4.00 -12.15
N LEU A 56 -19.08 -4.03 -10.90
CA LEU A 56 -19.93 -3.83 -9.72
C LEU A 56 -20.58 -2.44 -9.71
N LEU A 57 -19.81 -1.39 -10.03
CA LEU A 57 -20.31 -0.01 -10.13
C LEU A 57 -21.42 0.14 -11.19
N ILE A 58 -21.31 -0.58 -12.31
CA ILE A 58 -22.31 -0.55 -13.40
C ILE A 58 -23.56 -1.34 -13.00
N LYS A 59 -23.42 -2.53 -12.38
CA LYS A 59 -24.55 -3.33 -11.88
C LYS A 59 -25.41 -2.55 -10.88
N ASP A 60 -24.77 -1.81 -9.98
CA ASP A 60 -25.42 -0.97 -8.98
C ASP A 60 -26.33 0.12 -9.59
N GLN A 61 -25.82 0.83 -10.61
CA GLN A 61 -26.60 1.85 -11.32
C GLN A 61 -27.87 1.30 -11.97
N GLN A 62 -27.91 -0.01 -12.27
CA GLN A 62 -29.05 -0.68 -12.87
C GLN A 62 -30.10 -1.12 -11.82
N GLY A 63 -29.95 -0.71 -10.55
CA GLY A 63 -30.92 -0.98 -9.48
C GLY A 63 -30.65 -2.27 -8.69
N ALA A 64 -29.49 -2.90 -8.89
CA ALA A 64 -29.06 -4.06 -8.13
C ALA A 64 -28.43 -3.61 -6.79
N ASN A 65 -29.28 -3.22 -5.83
CA ASN A 65 -28.95 -2.99 -4.42
C ASN A 65 -27.87 -1.92 -4.10
N PRO A 66 -28.26 -0.65 -3.80
CA PRO A 66 -27.34 0.48 -3.60
C PRO A 66 -26.36 0.39 -2.42
N ASN A 67 -26.49 -0.61 -1.55
CA ASN A 67 -25.66 -0.74 -0.34
C ASN A 67 -24.47 -1.70 -0.50
N THR A 68 -24.19 -2.23 -1.69
CA THR A 68 -23.16 -3.27 -1.88
C THR A 68 -21.89 -2.80 -2.58
N VAL A 69 -21.81 -1.55 -3.04
CA VAL A 69 -20.64 -1.09 -3.81
C VAL A 69 -19.54 -0.54 -2.89
N PRO A 70 -18.31 -1.07 -3.00
CA PRO A 70 -17.15 -0.54 -2.29
C PRO A 70 -16.88 0.94 -2.54
N ASP A 71 -16.44 1.68 -1.51
CA ASP A 71 -15.88 3.02 -1.69
C ASP A 71 -14.58 2.93 -2.48
N ALA A 72 -14.48 3.70 -3.59
CA ALA A 72 -13.30 3.73 -4.45
C ALA A 72 -12.00 4.06 -3.69
N LYS A 73 -12.07 4.89 -2.64
CA LYS A 73 -10.95 5.22 -1.74
C LYS A 73 -10.42 3.97 -1.04
N LEU A 74 -11.33 3.19 -0.45
CA LEU A 74 -10.97 1.95 0.23
C LEU A 74 -10.53 0.86 -0.75
N VAL A 75 -11.10 0.83 -1.96
CA VAL A 75 -10.62 -0.09 -3.02
C VAL A 75 -9.15 0.16 -3.33
N LEU A 76 -8.69 1.41 -3.43
CA LEU A 76 -7.26 1.68 -3.66
C LEU A 76 -6.37 1.19 -2.50
N ALA A 77 -6.82 1.36 -1.25
CA ALA A 77 -6.11 0.83 -0.08
C ALA A 77 -6.04 -0.71 -0.08
N PHE A 78 -7.16 -1.36 -0.43
CA PHE A 78 -7.22 -2.80 -0.61
C PHE A 78 -6.28 -3.30 -1.70
N LEU A 79 -6.28 -2.66 -2.88
CA LEU A 79 -5.43 -3.04 -4.01
C LEU A 79 -3.95 -2.85 -3.69
N PHE A 80 -3.61 -1.85 -2.89
CA PHE A 80 -2.25 -1.68 -2.39
C PHE A 80 -1.81 -2.91 -1.59
N ASP A 81 -2.63 -3.36 -0.63
CA ASP A 81 -2.32 -4.53 0.20
C ASP A 81 -2.27 -5.82 -0.62
N LEU A 82 -3.26 -6.07 -1.49
CA LEU A 82 -3.31 -7.24 -2.36
C LEU A 82 -2.06 -7.34 -3.25
N THR A 83 -1.66 -6.21 -3.85
CA THR A 83 -0.48 -6.17 -4.73
C THR A 83 0.82 -6.34 -3.93
N CYS A 84 0.92 -5.75 -2.73
CA CYS A 84 2.05 -6.00 -1.84
C CYS A 84 2.13 -7.49 -1.45
N ASN A 85 0.98 -8.11 -1.16
CA ASN A 85 0.92 -9.50 -0.74
C ASN A 85 1.36 -10.45 -1.87
N ALA A 86 0.92 -10.20 -3.11
CA ALA A 86 1.36 -10.93 -4.29
C ALA A 86 2.88 -10.79 -4.49
N GLU A 87 3.40 -9.56 -4.42
CA GLU A 87 4.83 -9.30 -4.58
C GLU A 87 5.69 -9.91 -3.47
N TYR A 88 5.21 -9.92 -2.23
CA TYR A 88 5.96 -10.52 -1.12
C TYR A 88 6.14 -12.04 -1.29
N LEU A 89 5.28 -12.67 -2.09
CA LEU A 89 5.34 -14.09 -2.43
C LEU A 89 6.14 -14.34 -3.72
N HIS A 90 6.04 -13.45 -4.70
CA HIS A 90 6.73 -13.54 -6.00
C HIS A 90 8.24 -13.76 -5.80
N ASP A 91 8.74 -14.88 -6.34
CA ASP A 91 10.13 -15.34 -6.25
C ASP A 91 10.72 -15.45 -4.82
N ARG A 92 9.88 -15.55 -3.78
CA ARG A 92 10.30 -15.49 -2.37
C ARG A 92 9.82 -16.66 -1.50
N LEU A 93 8.99 -17.54 -2.03
CA LEU A 93 8.54 -18.73 -1.31
C LEU A 93 9.71 -19.70 -1.07
N THR A 94 9.94 -20.08 0.17
CA THR A 94 11.00 -21.03 0.57
C THR A 94 10.40 -22.28 1.19
N ASN A 95 11.17 -23.36 1.27
CA ASN A 95 10.73 -24.58 1.93
C ASN A 95 10.80 -24.50 3.46
N ASP A 96 11.48 -23.51 4.04
CA ASP A 96 11.80 -23.48 5.46
C ASP A 96 10.83 -22.62 6.29
N ARG A 97 10.69 -22.98 7.58
CA ARG A 97 10.01 -22.17 8.60
C ARG A 97 8.54 -21.87 8.28
N TRP A 98 7.83 -22.88 7.79
CA TRP A 98 6.38 -22.84 7.74
C TRP A 98 5.83 -23.14 9.13
N ILE A 99 4.73 -22.49 9.50
CA ILE A 99 4.05 -22.77 10.78
C ILE A 99 3.12 -23.96 10.56
N TYR A 100 3.44 -25.11 11.15
CA TYR A 100 2.54 -26.27 11.14
C TYR A 100 1.34 -26.04 12.07
N CYS A 101 0.16 -26.40 11.61
CA CYS A 101 -1.08 -26.27 12.37
C CYS A 101 -1.97 -27.49 12.13
N ASP A 102 -2.38 -28.13 13.21
CA ASP A 102 -3.36 -29.23 13.25
C ASP A 102 -4.65 -28.78 13.94
N ALA A 103 -4.99 -27.49 13.81
CA ALA A 103 -6.15 -26.91 14.46
C ALA A 103 -7.44 -27.63 14.05
N HIS A 104 -8.36 -27.63 15.00
CA HIS A 104 -9.65 -28.29 14.87
C HIS A 104 -10.76 -27.30 15.13
N VAL A 105 -11.71 -27.25 14.21
CA VAL A 105 -13.04 -26.77 14.51
C VAL A 105 -13.81 -27.93 15.15
N GLU A 106 -14.46 -27.70 16.29
CA GLU A 106 -15.28 -28.73 16.94
C GLU A 106 -16.32 -29.28 15.94
N GLY A 107 -16.31 -30.60 15.71
CA GLY A 107 -17.22 -31.27 14.78
C GLY A 107 -16.65 -31.53 13.38
N GLU A 108 -15.44 -31.07 13.07
CA GLU A 108 -14.76 -31.33 11.79
C GLU A 108 -13.52 -32.23 11.95
N SER A 109 -13.17 -32.95 10.87
CA SER A 109 -11.92 -33.72 10.79
C SER A 109 -10.69 -32.82 10.96
N ARG A 110 -9.61 -33.36 11.56
CA ARG A 110 -8.30 -32.65 11.68
C ARG A 110 -7.96 -32.04 10.31
N GLN A 111 -7.79 -30.72 10.22
CA GLN A 111 -7.17 -30.12 9.05
C GLN A 111 -5.69 -29.90 9.38
N HIS A 112 -4.83 -30.52 8.57
CA HIS A 112 -3.39 -30.38 8.69
C HIS A 112 -2.93 -29.38 7.63
N GLU A 113 -2.50 -28.21 8.09
CA GLU A 113 -2.01 -27.15 7.22
C GLU A 113 -0.64 -26.68 7.68
N ALA A 114 0.12 -26.16 6.73
CA ALA A 114 1.32 -25.40 7.02
C ALA A 114 1.19 -24.00 6.42
N TYR A 115 1.56 -22.98 7.20
CA TYR A 115 1.42 -21.59 6.79
C TYR A 115 2.77 -20.92 6.55
N PHE A 116 2.97 -20.39 5.35
CA PHE A 116 4.01 -19.42 5.05
C PHE A 116 3.53 -18.03 5.46
N SER A 117 3.86 -17.64 6.70
CA SER A 117 3.31 -16.45 7.33
C SER A 117 4.25 -15.24 7.28
N PHE A 118 3.66 -14.05 7.22
CA PHE A 118 4.35 -12.78 7.41
C PHE A 118 4.25 -12.28 8.85
N LEU A 119 3.41 -12.92 9.66
CA LEU A 119 3.18 -12.64 11.07
C LEU A 119 3.92 -13.67 11.93
N LYS A 120 4.32 -13.28 13.14
CA LYS A 120 5.03 -14.16 14.09
C LYS A 120 4.08 -15.04 14.92
N GLN A 121 2.97 -15.44 14.32
CA GLN A 121 1.90 -16.21 14.98
C GLN A 121 1.16 -17.06 13.94
N CYS A 122 0.48 -18.10 14.41
CA CYS A 122 -0.38 -18.91 13.56
C CYS A 122 -1.59 -18.08 13.11
N PRO A 123 -1.84 -17.95 11.80
CA PRO A 123 -2.90 -17.09 11.26
C PRO A 123 -4.32 -17.57 11.61
N ASP A 124 -4.52 -18.88 11.79
CA ASP A 124 -5.81 -19.47 12.14
C ASP A 124 -6.04 -19.46 13.65
N CYS A 125 -5.12 -20.06 14.41
CA CYS A 125 -5.21 -20.16 15.87
C CYS A 125 -5.30 -18.81 16.59
N CYS A 126 -4.68 -17.75 16.04
CA CYS A 126 -4.78 -16.43 16.65
C CYS A 126 -6.23 -15.90 16.70
N LEU A 127 -7.09 -16.37 15.80
CA LEU A 127 -8.49 -15.97 15.75
C LEU A 127 -9.37 -16.74 16.72
N SER A 128 -9.14 -18.05 16.84
CA SER A 128 -9.98 -18.97 17.63
C SER A 128 -9.53 -19.09 19.08
N MET A 129 -8.23 -19.07 19.34
CA MET A 129 -7.65 -19.26 20.69
C MET A 129 -7.06 -17.97 21.28
N GLY A 130 -6.92 -16.91 20.46
CA GLY A 130 -6.23 -15.69 20.84
C GLY A 130 -4.73 -15.74 20.61
N LEU A 131 -3.98 -14.75 21.11
CA LEU A 131 -2.53 -14.68 20.90
C LEU A 131 -1.78 -15.67 21.80
N ASP A 132 -1.10 -16.62 21.15
CA ASP A 132 -0.06 -17.44 21.76
C ASP A 132 1.29 -16.72 21.81
N ALA A 133 2.28 -17.37 22.43
CA ALA A 133 3.67 -16.93 22.39
C ALA A 133 4.17 -16.77 20.94
N ARG A 134 5.03 -15.77 20.73
CA ARG A 134 5.63 -15.48 19.42
C ARG A 134 6.37 -16.68 18.87
N ILE A 135 6.07 -17.01 17.61
CA ILE A 135 6.83 -18.01 16.85
C ILE A 135 8.03 -17.30 16.22
N GLU A 136 9.14 -17.24 16.96
CA GLU A 136 10.37 -16.62 16.48
C GLU A 136 10.83 -17.28 15.17
N LYS A 137 11.29 -16.46 14.20
CA LYS A 137 11.74 -16.87 12.86
C LYS A 137 10.64 -17.26 11.86
N ALA A 138 9.36 -17.25 12.24
CA ALA A 138 8.22 -17.52 11.35
C ALA A 138 7.83 -16.37 10.40
N GLN A 139 8.70 -15.36 10.23
CA GLN A 139 8.36 -14.11 9.53
C GLN A 139 9.10 -14.02 8.20
N HIS A 140 8.35 -14.20 7.11
CA HIS A 140 8.86 -14.19 5.74
C HIS A 140 8.80 -12.82 5.05
N LYS A 141 8.78 -11.73 5.83
CA LYS A 141 8.74 -10.38 5.26
C LYS A 141 10.03 -10.08 4.49
N PRO A 142 9.96 -9.41 3.32
CA PRO A 142 11.15 -8.91 2.64
C PRO A 142 11.94 -7.94 3.53
N THR A 143 13.20 -7.66 3.13
CA THR A 143 14.01 -6.64 3.80
C THR A 143 13.32 -5.27 3.72
N SER A 144 13.49 -4.42 4.73
CA SER A 144 12.84 -3.09 4.75
C SER A 144 13.14 -2.25 3.51
N HIS A 145 14.32 -2.43 2.92
CA HIS A 145 14.72 -1.83 1.66
C HIS A 145 13.82 -2.27 0.49
N HIS A 146 13.59 -3.57 0.32
CA HIS A 146 12.69 -4.07 -0.73
C HIS A 146 11.25 -3.63 -0.49
N ILE A 147 10.80 -3.61 0.78
CA ILE A 147 9.46 -3.12 1.12
C ILE A 147 9.28 -1.67 0.65
N GLY A 148 10.24 -0.78 0.90
CA GLY A 148 10.17 0.61 0.45
C GLY A 148 10.00 0.73 -1.08
N GLU A 149 10.79 -0.03 -1.85
CA GLU A 149 10.74 -0.01 -3.32
C GLU A 149 9.43 -0.55 -3.89
N ILE A 150 8.97 -1.68 -3.34
CA ILE A 150 7.69 -2.31 -3.72
C ILE A 150 6.54 -1.32 -3.44
N THR A 151 6.48 -0.80 -2.22
CA THR A 151 5.39 0.09 -1.79
C THR A 151 5.40 1.42 -2.54
N SER A 152 6.56 2.01 -2.82
CA SER A 152 6.68 3.23 -3.64
C SER A 152 6.21 3.00 -5.07
N THR A 153 6.60 1.89 -5.70
CA THR A 153 6.19 1.58 -7.07
C THR A 153 4.68 1.35 -7.17
N ILE A 154 4.10 0.56 -6.25
CA ILE A 154 2.65 0.33 -6.18
C ILE A 154 1.90 1.64 -5.92
N THR A 155 2.40 2.49 -5.01
CA THR A 155 1.82 3.82 -4.75
C THR A 155 1.79 4.66 -6.01
N VAL A 156 2.89 4.71 -6.78
CA VAL A 156 2.96 5.44 -8.06
C VAL A 156 1.97 4.90 -9.10
N LEU A 157 1.81 3.58 -9.20
CA LEU A 157 0.79 2.99 -10.08
C LEU A 157 -0.62 3.45 -9.67
N LEU A 158 -0.98 3.33 -8.39
CA LEU A 158 -2.32 3.71 -7.91
C LEU A 158 -2.58 5.23 -8.03
N LEU A 159 -1.58 6.07 -7.75
CA LEU A 159 -1.68 7.51 -7.97
C LEU A 159 -1.81 7.87 -9.46
N THR A 160 -1.21 7.08 -10.36
CA THR A 160 -1.40 7.27 -11.81
C THR A 160 -2.87 7.06 -12.19
N LEU A 161 -3.50 6.01 -11.64
CA LEU A 161 -4.93 5.76 -11.88
C LEU A 161 -5.80 6.94 -11.43
N LEU A 162 -5.53 7.48 -10.24
CA LEU A 162 -6.22 8.66 -9.71
C LEU A 162 -6.01 9.90 -10.58
N ALA A 163 -4.77 10.19 -10.95
CA ALA A 163 -4.41 11.30 -11.83
C ALA A 163 -5.10 11.22 -13.20
N LYS A 164 -5.22 10.02 -13.76
CA LYS A 164 -5.93 9.80 -15.03
C LYS A 164 -7.44 9.93 -14.89
N ALA A 165 -7.99 9.71 -13.70
CA ALA A 165 -9.41 9.91 -13.45
C ALA A 165 -9.83 11.39 -13.52
N THR A 166 -8.90 12.32 -13.36
CA THR A 166 -9.13 13.77 -13.41
C THR A 166 -8.78 14.41 -14.75
N ASP A 167 -8.39 13.61 -15.75
CA ASP A 167 -7.97 14.05 -17.10
C ASP A 167 -6.80 15.06 -17.10
N GLU A 168 -5.93 14.97 -16.08
CA GLU A 168 -4.77 15.84 -15.98
C GLU A 168 -3.60 15.24 -16.79
N ASN A 169 -3.00 16.06 -17.66
CA ASN A 169 -1.83 15.68 -18.46
C ASN A 169 -0.55 15.74 -17.61
N ILE A 170 -0.48 14.91 -16.58
CA ILE A 170 0.68 14.77 -15.69
C ILE A 170 1.44 13.47 -15.93
N GLN A 171 2.70 13.48 -15.51
CA GLN A 171 3.60 12.34 -15.45
C GLN A 171 3.83 12.00 -13.97
N LEU A 172 3.85 10.72 -13.62
CA LEU A 172 4.24 10.24 -12.29
C LEU A 172 5.41 9.28 -12.41
N ALA A 173 6.46 9.52 -11.63
CA ALA A 173 7.65 8.68 -11.68
C ALA A 173 8.33 8.54 -10.31
N PRO A 174 8.80 7.34 -9.95
CA PRO A 174 9.66 7.16 -8.80
C PRO A 174 11.07 7.70 -9.08
N ILE A 175 11.80 8.00 -8.01
CA ILE A 175 13.21 8.38 -8.07
C ILE A 175 14.07 7.13 -7.90
N ALA A 176 14.89 6.82 -8.89
CA ALA A 176 15.66 5.57 -8.95
C ALA A 176 16.75 5.43 -7.87
N LYS A 177 17.04 6.50 -7.11
CA LYS A 177 18.08 6.52 -6.09
C LYS A 177 17.48 6.84 -4.73
N GLN A 178 17.36 5.83 -3.88
CA GLN A 178 16.85 5.93 -2.50
C GLN A 178 17.60 6.89 -1.58
N SER A 179 18.89 7.13 -1.85
CA SER A 179 19.65 8.11 -1.05
C SER A 179 19.26 9.55 -1.38
N HIS A 180 18.44 9.76 -2.40
CA HIS A 180 17.89 11.06 -2.69
C HIS A 180 16.82 11.39 -1.65
N ASP A 181 16.55 12.67 -1.45
CA ASP A 181 15.59 13.14 -0.46
C ASP A 181 14.16 13.23 -1.02
N VAL A 182 13.90 12.68 -2.21
CA VAL A 182 12.59 12.68 -2.89
C VAL A 182 12.32 11.25 -3.33
N ASP A 183 11.17 10.70 -2.94
CA ASP A 183 10.80 9.31 -3.25
C ASP A 183 10.17 9.20 -4.65
N ALA A 184 9.29 10.14 -5.00
CA ALA A 184 8.65 10.21 -6.30
C ALA A 184 8.30 11.65 -6.69
N VAL A 185 7.99 11.85 -7.96
CA VAL A 185 7.57 13.16 -8.49
C VAL A 185 6.32 13.03 -9.34
N VAL A 186 5.51 14.09 -9.31
CA VAL A 186 4.43 14.32 -10.27
C VAL A 186 4.73 15.59 -11.02
N PHE A 187 4.65 15.60 -12.33
CA PHE A 187 5.00 16.80 -13.08
C PHE A 187 4.30 16.96 -14.42
N ASN A 188 4.22 18.20 -14.86
CA ASN A 188 3.97 18.63 -16.24
C ASN A 188 4.83 19.87 -16.53
N GLU A 189 4.57 20.59 -17.62
CA GLU A 189 5.40 21.73 -18.03
C GLU A 189 5.40 22.90 -17.02
N ASP A 190 4.37 23.00 -16.18
CA ASP A 190 4.14 24.15 -15.28
C ASP A 190 4.18 23.79 -13.78
N LEU A 191 4.12 22.50 -13.44
CA LEU A 191 3.98 22.00 -12.07
C LEU A 191 4.98 20.89 -11.79
N LEU A 192 5.63 20.96 -10.62
CA LEU A 192 6.38 19.88 -10.02
C LEU A 192 5.86 19.61 -8.61
N VAL A 193 5.38 18.40 -8.34
CA VAL A 193 5.02 17.93 -7.00
C VAL A 193 6.09 16.95 -6.53
N LEU A 194 6.67 17.21 -5.37
CA LEU A 194 7.62 16.35 -4.69
C LEU A 194 6.86 15.45 -3.70
N LEU A 195 7.01 14.14 -3.85
CA LEU A 195 6.31 13.16 -3.03
C LEU A 195 7.29 12.52 -2.04
N GLU A 196 6.87 12.51 -0.78
CA GLU A 196 7.45 11.69 0.28
C GLU A 196 6.50 10.52 0.55
N VAL A 197 6.96 9.28 0.34
CA VAL A 197 6.14 8.08 0.45
C VAL A 197 6.40 7.37 1.78
N LYS A 198 5.32 7.08 2.51
CA LYS A 198 5.31 6.39 3.80
C LYS A 198 4.17 5.38 3.84
N SER A 199 4.30 4.35 3.00
CA SER A 199 3.28 3.31 2.80
C SER A 199 3.71 1.98 3.41
N SER A 200 2.76 1.26 4.00
CA SER A 200 2.96 -0.10 4.53
C SER A 200 1.63 -0.84 4.58
N PRO A 201 1.56 -2.12 4.15
CA PRO A 201 0.28 -2.81 4.01
C PRO A 201 -0.39 -3.06 5.37
N LEU A 202 -1.72 -2.92 5.43
CA LEU A 202 -2.50 -3.26 6.63
C LEU A 202 -2.50 -4.75 6.89
N VAL A 203 -2.64 -5.58 5.86
CA VAL A 203 -2.63 -7.04 5.99
C VAL A 203 -1.74 -7.65 4.92
N THR A 204 -1.12 -8.77 5.29
CA THR A 204 -0.38 -9.64 4.38
C THR A 204 -0.80 -11.07 4.71
N PHE A 205 -1.72 -11.61 3.91
CA PHE A 205 -2.27 -12.94 4.10
C PHE A 205 -1.20 -14.02 3.85
N PRO A 206 -1.20 -15.09 4.65
CA PRO A 206 -0.27 -16.21 4.51
C PRO A 206 -0.61 -17.07 3.29
N VAL A 207 0.39 -17.83 2.81
CA VAL A 207 0.13 -18.99 1.96
C VAL A 207 -0.12 -20.21 2.83
N ALA A 208 -1.19 -20.95 2.55
CA ALA A 208 -1.46 -22.24 3.19
C ALA A 208 -1.13 -23.38 2.22
N ALA A 209 -0.42 -24.38 2.73
CA ALA A 209 -0.24 -25.68 2.09
C ALA A 209 -1.12 -26.70 2.81
N LYS A 210 -2.04 -27.32 2.05
CA LYS A 210 -2.90 -28.40 2.58
C LYS A 210 -2.12 -29.71 2.61
N LEU A 211 -1.90 -30.25 3.81
CA LEU A 211 -1.13 -31.47 4.01
C LEU A 211 -2.04 -32.71 3.96
N ASP A 212 -1.48 -33.84 3.53
CA ASP A 212 -2.20 -35.12 3.44
C ASP A 212 -2.48 -35.76 4.81
N GLY A 213 -1.82 -35.26 5.87
CA GLY A 213 -1.97 -35.74 7.24
C GLY A 213 -0.96 -35.10 8.18
N SER A 214 -0.89 -35.62 9.40
CA SER A 214 0.07 -35.20 10.42
C SER A 214 1.51 -35.29 9.93
N LEU A 215 2.30 -34.26 10.21
CA LEU A 215 3.75 -34.33 10.05
C LEU A 215 4.38 -35.06 11.23
N THR A 216 5.43 -35.84 10.98
CA THR A 216 6.17 -36.56 12.02
C THR A 216 7.66 -36.23 11.95
N LYS A 217 8.33 -36.22 13.11
CA LYS A 217 9.78 -36.17 13.23
C LYS A 217 10.32 -37.43 13.89
N GLU A 218 11.62 -37.64 13.77
CA GLU A 218 12.33 -38.72 14.45
C GLU A 218 12.31 -38.46 15.97
N GLY A 219 11.78 -39.42 16.72
CA GLY A 219 11.84 -39.49 18.17
C GLY A 219 12.62 -40.71 18.65
N GLU A 220 12.96 -40.76 19.94
CA GLU A 220 13.78 -41.83 20.53
C GLU A 220 13.16 -43.23 20.37
N ASP A 221 11.82 -43.33 20.48
CA ASP A 221 11.07 -44.58 20.40
C ASP A 221 10.32 -44.75 19.05
N GLY A 222 10.67 -43.95 18.04
CA GLY A 222 10.03 -43.96 16.72
C GLY A 222 9.46 -42.60 16.31
N PRO A 223 8.70 -42.54 15.19
CA PRO A 223 8.12 -41.30 14.69
C PRO A 223 7.16 -40.67 15.70
N ILE A 224 7.39 -39.40 16.05
CA ILE A 224 6.49 -38.60 16.88
C ILE A 224 5.85 -37.51 16.02
N GLU A 225 4.57 -37.21 16.29
CA GLU A 225 3.86 -36.13 15.59
C GLU A 225 4.52 -34.77 15.88
N GLU A 226 4.62 -33.93 14.86
CA GLU A 226 5.12 -32.57 15.04
C GLU A 226 4.17 -31.76 15.92
N ALA A 227 4.76 -30.94 16.79
CA ALA A 227 3.97 -30.13 17.69
C ALA A 227 3.22 -29.05 16.89
N ARG A 228 1.98 -28.76 17.29
CA ARG A 228 1.24 -27.58 16.80
C ARG A 228 2.13 -26.33 16.93
N HIS A 229 2.11 -25.50 15.89
CA HIS A 229 2.92 -24.28 15.76
C HIS A 229 4.44 -24.50 15.64
N ALA A 230 4.89 -25.75 15.48
CA ALA A 230 6.28 -26.02 15.13
C ALA A 230 6.64 -25.39 13.78
N LEU A 231 7.89 -24.93 13.68
CA LEU A 231 8.47 -24.51 12.42
C LEU A 231 8.97 -25.72 11.65
N VAL A 232 8.33 -26.00 10.52
CA VAL A 232 8.60 -27.18 9.70
C VAL A 232 9.15 -26.78 8.34
N ASN A 233 9.81 -27.74 7.70
CA ASN A 233 10.19 -27.63 6.29
C ASN A 233 9.09 -28.28 5.44
N VAL A 234 8.56 -27.53 4.49
CA VAL A 234 7.52 -27.99 3.57
C VAL A 234 8.08 -27.98 2.16
N ASP A 235 8.07 -29.15 1.51
CA ASP A 235 8.27 -29.22 0.06
C ASP A 235 6.98 -28.74 -0.61
N PHE A 236 6.79 -27.43 -0.64
CA PHE A 236 5.52 -26.78 -1.00
C PHE A 236 5.03 -27.15 -2.40
N ARG A 237 5.93 -27.61 -3.28
CA ARG A 237 5.60 -28.07 -4.64
C ARG A 237 4.75 -29.34 -4.66
N LYS A 238 4.75 -30.11 -3.57
CA LYS A 238 3.95 -31.35 -3.44
C LYS A 238 2.52 -31.10 -3.02
N TYR A 239 2.20 -29.90 -2.56
CA TYR A 239 0.92 -29.61 -1.93
C TYR A 239 0.12 -28.57 -2.71
N PRO A 240 -1.22 -28.66 -2.71
CA PRO A 240 -2.06 -27.56 -3.14
C PRO A 240 -1.79 -26.32 -2.28
N LEU A 241 -1.43 -25.22 -2.94
CA LEU A 241 -1.19 -23.94 -2.30
C LEU A 241 -2.39 -23.00 -2.47
N SER A 242 -2.61 -22.16 -1.48
CA SER A 242 -3.62 -21.10 -1.53
C SER A 242 -3.20 -19.86 -0.75
N LEU A 243 -3.69 -18.70 -1.16
CA LEU A 243 -3.68 -17.52 -0.29
C LEU A 243 -4.82 -17.70 0.72
N PHE A 244 -4.49 -17.73 2.01
CA PHE A 244 -5.45 -18.05 3.06
C PHE A 244 -5.92 -16.79 3.79
N ILE A 245 -7.23 -16.61 3.87
CA ILE A 245 -7.91 -15.49 4.51
C ILE A 245 -8.58 -16.04 5.78
N PRO A 246 -7.90 -15.97 6.94
CA PRO A 246 -8.20 -16.87 8.05
C PRO A 246 -9.57 -16.64 8.68
N HIS A 247 -9.97 -15.37 8.82
CA HIS A 247 -11.23 -14.99 9.48
C HIS A 247 -12.49 -15.33 8.67
N ARG A 248 -12.32 -15.69 7.40
CA ARG A 248 -13.40 -16.20 6.55
C ARG A 248 -13.20 -17.66 6.15
N GLN A 249 -12.14 -18.32 6.62
CA GLN A 249 -11.75 -19.67 6.20
C GLN A 249 -11.75 -19.81 4.66
N LEU A 250 -11.29 -18.75 3.98
CA LEU A 250 -11.29 -18.66 2.52
C LEU A 250 -9.89 -18.99 2.01
N HIS A 251 -9.82 -19.97 1.11
CA HIS A 251 -8.61 -20.39 0.41
C HIS A 251 -8.72 -19.99 -1.06
N ILE A 252 -7.93 -19.00 -1.48
CA ILE A 252 -7.83 -18.62 -2.90
C ILE A 252 -6.77 -19.50 -3.55
N PRO A 253 -7.11 -20.36 -4.53
CA PRO A 253 -6.15 -21.28 -5.13
C PRO A 253 -4.96 -20.54 -5.77
N LEU A 254 -3.75 -21.02 -5.49
CA LEU A 254 -2.49 -20.54 -6.08
C LEU A 254 -1.76 -21.67 -6.82
N PRO A 255 -2.34 -22.24 -7.90
CA PRO A 255 -1.71 -23.32 -8.64
C PRO A 255 -0.42 -22.87 -9.35
N HIS A 256 0.37 -23.83 -9.84
CA HIS A 256 1.50 -23.61 -10.73
C HIS A 256 2.63 -22.72 -10.17
N VAL A 257 3.10 -23.02 -8.95
CA VAL A 257 4.15 -22.23 -8.24
C VAL A 257 5.47 -22.05 -9.02
N ASP A 258 5.77 -22.91 -10.00
CA ASP A 258 6.99 -22.83 -10.80
C ASP A 258 6.85 -21.91 -12.04
N GLU A 259 5.67 -21.32 -12.27
CA GLU A 259 5.48 -20.34 -13.35
C GLU A 259 6.08 -18.97 -12.99
N LYS A 260 6.70 -18.32 -13.98
CA LYS A 260 7.45 -17.07 -13.83
C LYS A 260 6.66 -15.93 -13.15
N ASP A 261 5.36 -15.83 -13.44
CA ASP A 261 4.51 -14.75 -12.96
C ASP A 261 3.72 -15.17 -11.69
N TRP A 262 4.11 -16.24 -10.99
CA TRP A 262 3.44 -16.67 -9.77
C TRP A 262 3.78 -15.76 -8.57
N PRO A 263 2.81 -15.29 -7.75
CA PRO A 263 1.39 -15.65 -7.74
C PRO A 263 0.48 -14.69 -8.50
N TYR A 264 1.02 -13.76 -9.28
CA TYR A 264 0.22 -12.73 -9.95
C TYR A 264 -0.80 -13.31 -10.91
N VAL A 265 -0.46 -14.30 -11.74
CA VAL A 265 -1.42 -14.93 -12.67
C VAL A 265 -2.64 -15.51 -11.93
N PRO A 266 -2.50 -16.47 -11.01
CA PRO A 266 -3.67 -17.08 -10.36
C PRO A 266 -4.48 -16.06 -9.56
N LEU A 267 -3.86 -15.06 -8.93
CA LEU A 267 -4.58 -13.99 -8.25
C LEU A 267 -5.33 -13.08 -9.24
N THR A 268 -4.73 -12.76 -10.38
CA THR A 268 -5.36 -11.96 -11.44
C THR A 268 -6.58 -12.69 -12.00
N ASP A 269 -6.45 -13.99 -12.27
CA ASP A 269 -7.54 -14.81 -12.81
C ASP A 269 -8.68 -14.90 -11.79
N TRP A 270 -8.37 -15.15 -10.52
CA TRP A 270 -9.38 -15.25 -9.47
C TRP A 270 -10.13 -13.93 -9.24
N ILE A 271 -9.41 -12.80 -9.21
CA ILE A 271 -9.99 -11.46 -8.97
C ILE A 271 -10.73 -10.89 -10.18
N SER A 272 -10.55 -11.48 -11.38
CA SER A 272 -11.26 -11.08 -12.59
C SER A 272 -12.78 -11.29 -12.52
N VAL A 273 -13.23 -12.13 -11.58
CA VAL A 273 -14.65 -12.33 -11.28
C VAL A 273 -15.11 -11.25 -10.28
N PRO A 274 -16.07 -10.37 -10.62
CA PRO A 274 -16.53 -9.29 -9.74
C PRO A 274 -16.96 -9.74 -8.34
N GLU A 275 -17.60 -10.90 -8.24
CA GLU A 275 -18.07 -11.47 -6.99
C GLU A 275 -16.89 -11.90 -6.10
N ASN A 276 -15.84 -12.49 -6.68
CA ASN A 276 -14.60 -12.84 -5.95
C ASN A 276 -13.88 -11.58 -5.46
N PHE A 277 -13.79 -10.55 -6.32
CA PHE A 277 -13.28 -9.25 -5.90
C PHE A 277 -14.00 -8.71 -4.67
N LEU A 278 -15.34 -8.74 -4.68
CA LEU A 278 -16.14 -8.25 -3.56
C LEU A 278 -15.92 -9.09 -2.30
N VAL A 279 -15.85 -10.42 -2.42
CA VAL A 279 -15.59 -11.33 -1.29
C VAL A 279 -14.26 -11.00 -0.62
N LEU A 280 -13.19 -10.80 -1.40
CA LEU A 280 -11.87 -10.49 -0.84
C LEU A 280 -11.77 -9.06 -0.32
N PHE A 281 -12.40 -8.10 -1.00
CA PHE A 281 -12.48 -6.71 -0.52
C PHE A 281 -13.19 -6.63 0.83
N GLU A 282 -14.33 -7.30 1.00
CA GLU A 282 -15.06 -7.27 2.28
C GLU A 282 -14.27 -7.97 3.40
N ALA A 283 -13.49 -9.02 3.08
CA ALA A 283 -12.58 -9.63 4.05
C ALA A 283 -11.47 -8.67 4.51
N TRP A 284 -10.88 -7.93 3.56
CA TRP A 284 -9.92 -6.87 3.89
C TRP A 284 -10.57 -5.75 4.72
N LYS A 285 -11.79 -5.36 4.38
CA LYS A 285 -12.55 -4.30 5.04
C LYS A 285 -12.89 -4.66 6.48
N GLU A 286 -13.25 -5.90 6.78
CA GLU A 286 -13.45 -6.37 8.16
C GLU A 286 -12.22 -6.14 9.04
N ILE A 287 -11.02 -6.42 8.51
CA ILE A 287 -9.75 -6.16 9.20
C ILE A 287 -9.50 -4.66 9.33
N PHE A 288 -9.76 -3.88 8.29
CA PHE A 288 -9.64 -2.43 8.30
C PHE A 288 -10.52 -1.78 9.37
N GLU A 289 -11.79 -2.17 9.45
CA GLU A 289 -12.75 -1.68 10.44
C GLU A 289 -12.32 -2.06 11.87
N ALA A 290 -11.91 -3.31 12.09
CA ALA A 290 -11.39 -3.75 13.38
C ALA A 290 -10.12 -2.97 13.78
N TYR A 291 -9.20 -2.76 12.83
CA TYR A 291 -7.96 -2.02 13.07
C TYR A 291 -8.22 -0.52 13.33
N SER A 292 -9.28 0.05 12.76
CA SER A 292 -9.70 1.44 12.94
C SER A 292 -10.25 1.76 14.32
N VAL A 293 -10.55 0.75 15.15
CA VAL A 293 -10.94 0.94 16.56
C VAL A 293 -9.67 1.00 17.43
N PRO A 294 -9.54 1.95 18.38
CA PRO A 294 -8.43 1.95 19.32
C PRO A 294 -8.26 0.62 20.05
N LYS A 295 -7.02 0.15 20.23
CA LYS A 295 -6.72 -1.15 20.89
C LYS A 295 -7.48 -1.34 22.21
N THR A 296 -7.57 -0.29 23.03
CA THR A 296 -8.20 -0.31 24.35
C THR A 296 -9.74 -0.31 24.32
N GLN A 297 -10.35 -0.13 23.14
CA GLN A 297 -11.80 -0.03 22.95
C GLN A 297 -12.38 -1.18 22.11
N ARG A 298 -11.53 -2.05 21.55
CA ARG A 298 -11.98 -3.20 20.75
C ARG A 298 -12.74 -4.21 21.62
N THR A 299 -13.77 -4.81 21.05
CA THR A 299 -14.57 -5.85 21.70
C THR A 299 -14.88 -6.99 20.74
N GLY A 300 -15.14 -8.19 21.29
CA GLY A 300 -15.53 -9.36 20.50
C GLY A 300 -14.56 -9.69 19.36
N SER A 301 -15.09 -9.92 18.15
CA SER A 301 -14.31 -10.28 16.96
C SER A 301 -13.29 -9.22 16.54
N GLN A 302 -13.46 -7.95 16.92
CA GLN A 302 -12.50 -6.88 16.61
C GLN A 302 -11.15 -7.13 17.26
N ILE A 303 -11.14 -7.82 18.42
CA ILE A 303 -9.90 -8.22 19.07
C ILE A 303 -9.20 -9.24 18.19
N SER A 304 -9.85 -10.35 17.85
CA SER A 304 -9.26 -11.39 17.00
C SER A 304 -8.80 -10.87 15.63
N LEU A 305 -9.65 -10.09 14.93
CA LEU A 305 -9.33 -9.53 13.62
C LEU A 305 -8.15 -8.55 13.63
N GLY A 306 -7.92 -7.87 14.76
CA GLY A 306 -6.73 -7.06 14.86
C GLY A 306 -5.46 -7.91 14.79
N TYR A 307 -5.46 -9.16 15.25
CA TYR A 307 -4.24 -9.98 15.37
C TYR A 307 -3.63 -10.27 14.01
N ILE A 308 -4.46 -10.37 12.98
CA ILE A 308 -4.04 -10.58 11.59
C ILE A 308 -3.63 -9.29 10.88
N ALA A 309 -3.80 -8.12 11.50
CA ALA A 309 -3.30 -6.85 10.97
C ALA A 309 -1.80 -6.66 11.29
N ASN A 310 -1.06 -6.12 10.32
CA ASN A 310 0.34 -5.77 10.47
C ASN A 310 0.55 -4.71 11.56
N GLY A 311 1.54 -4.95 12.42
CA GLY A 311 1.92 -4.02 13.49
C GLY A 311 1.02 -4.04 14.73
N TRP A 312 0.17 -5.06 14.88
CA TRP A 312 -0.65 -5.23 16.09
C TRP A 312 -0.46 -6.55 16.84
N GLY A 313 -0.03 -7.63 16.19
CA GLY A 313 0.12 -8.97 16.78
C GLY A 313 1.15 -9.11 17.92
N ASP A 314 1.59 -8.05 18.58
CA ASP A 314 2.38 -8.17 19.81
C ASP A 314 2.37 -6.92 20.71
N GLU A 315 2.59 -7.12 22.00
CA GLU A 315 2.90 -6.05 22.97
C GLU A 315 4.29 -5.40 22.75
N ILE A 316 5.11 -6.00 21.88
CA ILE A 316 6.50 -5.69 21.54
C ILE A 316 6.71 -5.85 20.01
N ASP A 317 5.69 -5.66 19.16
CA ASP A 317 5.94 -5.45 17.71
C ASP A 317 6.24 -3.98 17.49
N SER A 318 7.34 -3.78 16.78
CA SER A 318 7.95 -2.49 16.60
C SER A 318 6.93 -1.51 16.03
N ASN A 319 6.88 -0.29 16.54
CA ASN A 319 6.21 0.85 15.88
C ASN A 319 6.66 1.06 14.41
N LYS A 320 7.56 0.22 13.88
CA LYS A 320 8.01 0.15 12.47
C LYS A 320 7.13 -0.71 11.55
N THR A 321 6.16 -1.48 12.03
CA THR A 321 5.35 -2.38 11.16
C THR A 321 3.88 -1.97 11.04
N LYS A 322 3.47 -0.85 11.66
CA LYS A 322 2.10 -0.34 11.52
C LYS A 322 1.82 0.12 10.08
N PRO A 323 0.58 -0.06 9.59
CA PRO A 323 0.19 0.37 8.26
C PRO A 323 0.25 1.89 8.05
N GLY A 324 0.57 2.28 6.81
CA GLY A 324 0.58 3.66 6.36
C GLY A 324 1.22 4.63 7.36
N LEU A 325 0.52 5.73 7.65
CA LEU A 325 0.96 6.76 8.60
C LEU A 325 0.73 6.40 10.07
N GLY A 326 0.32 5.16 10.39
CA GLY A 326 0.15 4.70 11.77
C GLY A 326 1.43 4.71 12.60
N ARG A 327 2.60 4.87 11.95
CA ARG A 327 3.90 5.00 12.58
C ARG A 327 4.22 6.46 12.89
N THR A 328 4.40 6.79 14.17
CA THR A 328 4.76 8.17 14.59
C THR A 328 6.07 8.66 13.96
N ASP A 329 7.03 7.77 13.73
CA ASP A 329 8.31 8.12 13.09
C ASP A 329 8.10 8.57 11.64
N ASP A 330 7.14 7.98 10.93
CA ASP A 330 6.89 8.29 9.53
C ASP A 330 6.20 9.65 9.37
N VAL A 331 5.28 10.00 10.28
CA VAL A 331 4.72 11.36 10.36
C VAL A 331 5.82 12.37 10.66
N LYS A 332 6.69 12.11 11.65
CA LYS A 332 7.80 13.03 12.01
C LYS A 332 8.78 13.26 10.85
N LYS A 333 9.26 12.16 10.24
CA LYS A 333 10.19 12.21 9.10
C LYS A 333 9.55 12.87 7.89
N GLY A 334 8.31 12.49 7.58
CA GLY A 334 7.56 13.09 6.48
C GLY A 334 7.38 14.59 6.66
N THR A 335 7.01 15.02 7.87
CA THR A 335 6.85 16.45 8.21
C THR A 335 8.13 17.25 7.98
N TYR A 336 9.26 16.76 8.49
CA TYR A 336 10.56 17.40 8.25
C TYR A 336 10.86 17.47 6.75
N GLN A 337 10.57 16.41 6.01
CA GLN A 337 10.85 16.31 4.60
C GLN A 337 9.99 17.28 3.76
N LEU A 338 8.72 17.51 4.11
CA LEU A 338 7.89 18.53 3.44
C LEU A 338 8.39 19.95 3.71
N ILE A 339 8.80 20.26 4.95
CA ILE A 339 9.44 21.55 5.26
C ILE A 339 10.70 21.72 4.42
N LYS A 340 11.50 20.66 4.31
CA LYS A 340 12.71 20.65 3.47
C LYS A 340 12.38 20.88 2.00
N TYR A 341 11.34 20.25 1.44
CA TYR A 341 10.89 20.52 0.07
C TYR A 341 10.52 21.97 -0.14
N GLY A 342 9.71 22.55 0.74
CA GLY A 342 9.36 23.96 0.63
C GLY A 342 10.58 24.88 0.73
N ALA A 343 11.50 24.62 1.67
CA ALA A 343 12.64 25.48 1.95
C ALA A 343 13.73 25.43 0.87
N TYR A 344 13.99 24.24 0.33
CA TYR A 344 15.08 23.99 -0.61
C TYR A 344 14.66 23.93 -2.08
N TYR A 345 13.38 23.74 -2.38
CA TYR A 345 12.88 23.70 -3.76
C TYR A 345 11.93 24.87 -4.04
N ALA A 346 10.78 24.90 -3.37
CA ALA A 346 9.69 25.83 -3.70
C ALA A 346 10.08 27.31 -3.48
N LEU A 347 10.72 27.62 -2.35
CA LEU A 347 11.11 29.01 -2.04
C LEU A 347 12.32 29.50 -2.86
N GLN A 348 13.04 28.61 -3.54
CA GLN A 348 14.27 28.94 -4.26
C GLN A 348 14.07 28.96 -5.79
N THR A 349 12.88 28.61 -6.27
CA THR A 349 12.53 28.55 -7.70
C THR A 349 11.19 29.28 -7.92
N PRO A 350 11.14 30.62 -7.78
CA PRO A 350 9.87 31.36 -7.78
C PRO A 350 9.14 31.37 -9.13
N ASP A 351 9.82 30.98 -10.22
CA ASP A 351 9.28 30.88 -11.57
C ASP A 351 8.69 29.50 -11.89
N LEU A 352 8.85 28.52 -11.00
CA LEU A 352 8.26 27.19 -11.13
C LEU A 352 7.29 26.92 -9.98
N THR A 353 6.10 26.43 -10.29
CA THR A 353 5.17 25.97 -9.25
C THR A 353 5.66 24.64 -8.70
N ILE A 354 6.29 24.67 -7.52
CA ILE A 354 6.69 23.47 -6.79
C ILE A 354 5.76 23.25 -5.60
N LYS A 355 5.22 22.04 -5.51
CA LYS A 355 4.36 21.55 -4.44
C LYS A 355 4.97 20.34 -3.76
N SER A 356 4.44 20.00 -2.59
CA SER A 356 4.88 18.89 -1.79
C SER A 356 3.69 18.08 -1.27
N ALA A 357 3.83 16.76 -1.20
CA ALA A 357 2.81 15.91 -0.61
C ALA A 357 3.42 14.74 0.17
N LEU A 358 2.83 14.46 1.33
CA LEU A 358 3.08 13.22 2.07
C LEU A 358 2.09 12.17 1.57
N VAL A 359 2.57 11.02 1.16
CA VAL A 359 1.76 9.97 0.53
C VAL A 359 1.83 8.69 1.35
N ALA A 360 0.69 8.05 1.57
CA ALA A 360 0.60 6.74 2.19
C ALA A 360 -0.60 5.95 1.68
N ASN A 361 -0.62 4.64 1.86
CA ASN A 361 -1.81 3.84 1.57
C ASN A 361 -2.95 4.12 2.56
N LEU A 362 -2.62 4.33 3.84
CA LEU A 362 -3.58 4.59 4.90
C LEU A 362 -3.14 5.78 5.77
N ASP A 363 -4.13 6.54 6.23
CA ASP A 363 -3.96 7.53 7.29
C ASP A 363 -3.69 6.82 8.65
N PRO A 364 -3.39 7.56 9.73
CA PRO A 364 -3.13 6.96 11.04
C PRO A 364 -4.39 6.42 11.75
N LEU A 365 -5.57 6.43 11.10
CA LEU A 365 -6.85 5.90 11.58
C LEU A 365 -7.21 6.41 12.98
N PHE A 366 -7.36 5.51 13.97
CA PHE A 366 -7.70 5.88 15.34
C PHE A 366 -6.70 6.84 16.01
N MET A 367 -5.48 6.96 15.47
CA MET A 367 -4.46 7.90 15.95
C MET A 367 -4.51 9.26 15.25
N HIS A 368 -5.38 9.47 14.26
CA HIS A 368 -5.50 10.71 13.48
C HIS A 368 -5.65 11.95 14.34
N ALA A 369 -6.63 11.93 15.26
CA ALA A 369 -6.87 13.07 16.16
C ALA A 369 -5.65 13.39 17.04
N ALA A 370 -4.92 12.35 17.47
CA ALA A 370 -3.76 12.51 18.34
C ALA A 370 -2.50 12.98 17.60
N TYR A 371 -2.28 12.51 16.36
CA TYR A 371 -1.00 12.69 15.66
C TYR A 371 -1.03 13.72 14.55
N LEU A 372 -2.18 13.92 13.91
CA LEU A 372 -2.24 14.64 12.64
C LEU A 372 -3.16 15.85 12.68
N GLU A 373 -4.36 15.73 13.26
CA GLU A 373 -5.41 16.75 13.19
C GLU A 373 -4.93 18.16 13.58
N LYS A 374 -4.12 18.27 14.65
CA LYS A 374 -3.58 19.55 15.14
C LYS A 374 -2.45 20.14 14.28
N LEU A 375 -1.98 19.41 13.27
CA LEU A 375 -0.90 19.83 12.38
C LEU A 375 -1.41 20.19 10.98
N LEU A 376 -2.66 19.83 10.65
CA LEU A 376 -3.21 19.91 9.30
C LEU A 376 -3.31 21.35 8.77
N ASP A 377 -3.61 22.30 9.65
CA ASP A 377 -3.79 23.71 9.30
C ASP A 377 -2.57 24.59 9.61
N ILE A 378 -1.46 23.98 10.03
CA ILE A 378 -0.22 24.72 10.32
C ILE A 378 0.30 25.35 9.03
N ARG A 379 0.68 26.63 9.15
CA ARG A 379 1.37 27.37 8.11
C ARG A 379 2.73 27.87 8.61
N TRP A 380 3.65 28.03 7.68
CA TRP A 380 5.01 28.49 7.97
C TRP A 380 5.52 29.45 6.88
N GLY A 381 6.53 30.25 7.23
CA GLY A 381 7.18 31.21 6.36
C GLY A 381 8.59 31.52 6.87
N LYS A 382 9.44 32.16 6.06
CA LYS A 382 10.77 32.58 6.50
C LYS A 382 10.69 33.87 7.27
N ASN A 383 11.54 34.04 8.30
CA ASN A 383 11.60 35.26 9.11
C ASN A 383 11.73 36.54 8.26
N VAL A 384 12.48 36.50 7.16
CA VAL A 384 12.68 37.64 6.24
C VAL A 384 11.40 38.11 5.54
N ASP A 385 10.35 37.29 5.51
CA ASP A 385 9.04 37.64 4.93
C ASP A 385 8.09 38.27 5.96
N PHE A 386 8.44 38.25 7.25
CA PHE A 386 7.68 38.90 8.31
C PHE A 386 8.06 40.39 8.41
N ARG A 387 7.08 41.19 8.80
CA ARG A 387 7.23 42.62 9.08
C ARG A 387 6.75 42.86 10.51
N ASP A 388 7.57 43.56 11.28
CA ASP A 388 7.18 44.01 12.61
C ASP A 388 6.02 45.00 12.49
N LEU A 389 5.03 44.86 13.35
CA LEU A 389 3.98 45.85 13.60
C LEU A 389 4.11 46.32 15.05
N PRO A 390 5.07 47.21 15.35
CA PRO A 390 5.41 47.59 16.73
C PRO A 390 4.23 48.19 17.49
N GLU A 391 3.31 48.83 16.78
CA GLU A 391 2.08 49.41 17.35
C GLU A 391 1.10 48.37 17.91
N PHE A 392 1.24 47.09 17.54
CA PHE A 392 0.37 45.99 17.97
C PHE A 392 1.12 44.88 18.73
N GLU A 393 2.44 45.01 18.94
CA GLU A 393 3.29 43.91 19.44
C GLU A 393 3.16 42.61 18.61
N GLU A 394 2.91 42.75 17.31
CA GLU A 394 2.63 41.65 16.39
C GLU A 394 3.62 41.60 15.21
N PHE A 395 3.61 40.47 14.50
CA PHE A 395 4.27 40.33 13.20
C PHE A 395 3.24 40.07 12.11
N ALA A 396 3.41 40.68 10.94
CA ALA A 396 2.60 40.42 9.76
C ALA A 396 3.40 39.76 8.64
N ILE A 397 2.77 38.82 7.95
CA ILE A 397 3.31 38.17 6.76
C ILE A 397 2.25 38.18 5.66
N LYS A 398 2.68 38.40 4.42
CA LYS A 398 1.75 38.32 3.28
C LYS A 398 1.29 36.87 3.09
N ARG A 399 0.00 36.70 2.81
CA ARG A 399 -0.63 35.37 2.67
C ARG A 399 0.04 34.48 1.61
N ASP A 400 0.55 35.05 0.52
CA ASP A 400 1.26 34.33 -0.56
C ASP A 400 2.66 33.83 -0.14
N ARG A 401 3.22 34.40 0.93
CA ARG A 401 4.49 34.01 1.56
C ARG A 401 4.32 32.93 2.63
N LEU A 402 3.10 32.70 3.11
CA LEU A 402 2.77 31.56 3.96
C LEU A 402 2.62 30.29 3.12
N LYS A 403 3.22 29.21 3.59
CA LYS A 403 3.11 27.86 3.03
C LYS A 403 2.40 26.96 4.01
N TRP A 404 1.59 26.04 3.51
CA TRP A 404 1.07 24.97 4.35
C TRP A 404 2.22 24.06 4.79
N LEU A 405 2.15 23.56 6.02
CA LEU A 405 3.02 22.47 6.45
C LEU A 405 2.74 21.23 5.61
N TYR A 406 1.46 20.91 5.45
CA TYR A 406 0.97 19.90 4.53
C TYR A 406 0.16 20.56 3.41
N GLU A 407 0.78 20.77 2.25
CA GLU A 407 0.02 21.15 1.05
C GLU A 407 -0.92 20.01 0.62
N GLY A 408 -0.49 18.76 0.80
CA GLY A 408 -1.33 17.57 0.71
C GLY A 408 -0.81 16.39 1.52
N ILE A 409 -1.74 15.68 2.16
CA ILE A 409 -1.57 14.33 2.69
C ILE A 409 -2.46 13.43 1.85
N LEU A 410 -1.83 12.64 0.99
CA LEU A 410 -2.49 11.74 0.06
C LEU A 410 -2.52 10.35 0.69
N THR A 411 -3.58 10.07 1.44
CA THR A 411 -3.91 8.73 1.94
C THR A 411 -5.12 8.22 1.18
N PHE A 412 -5.19 6.92 0.90
CA PHE A 412 -6.29 6.41 0.09
C PHE A 412 -7.61 6.42 0.83
N ASN A 413 -7.63 6.21 2.15
CA ASN A 413 -8.86 6.19 2.94
C ASN A 413 -9.37 7.57 3.38
N ASN A 414 -8.47 8.51 3.71
CA ASN A 414 -8.83 9.80 4.33
C ASN A 414 -7.86 10.92 3.93
N PRO A 415 -7.85 11.33 2.65
CA PRO A 415 -6.92 12.34 2.16
C PRO A 415 -7.21 13.72 2.75
N HIS A 416 -6.16 14.45 3.12
CA HIS A 416 -6.27 15.85 3.56
C HIS A 416 -5.44 16.75 2.64
N ILE A 417 -6.10 17.51 1.78
CA ILE A 417 -5.43 18.34 0.77
C ILE A 417 -5.78 19.80 1.03
N ASN A 418 -4.79 20.63 1.32
CA ASN A 418 -4.96 22.06 1.57
C ASN A 418 -4.75 22.91 0.30
N ASP A 419 -3.93 22.41 -0.62
CA ASP A 419 -3.62 23.09 -1.87
C ASP A 419 -4.63 22.76 -2.97
N GLU A 420 -5.14 23.79 -3.65
CA GLU A 420 -6.19 23.64 -4.66
C GLU A 420 -5.70 22.93 -5.93
N THR A 421 -4.44 23.13 -6.32
CA THR A 421 -3.85 22.42 -7.47
C THR A 421 -3.75 20.93 -7.16
N LEU A 422 -3.27 20.57 -5.97
CA LEU A 422 -3.22 19.17 -5.54
C LEU A 422 -4.61 18.56 -5.41
N ARG A 423 -5.62 19.33 -4.94
CA ARG A 423 -7.00 18.85 -4.80
C ARG A 423 -7.63 18.50 -6.15
N LYS A 424 -7.37 19.30 -7.17
CA LYS A 424 -7.81 19.01 -8.55
C LYS A 424 -7.13 17.78 -9.11
N LEU A 425 -5.83 17.65 -8.84
CA LEU A 425 -4.99 16.57 -9.36
C LEU A 425 -5.30 15.20 -8.75
N PHE A 426 -5.54 15.17 -7.45
CA PHE A 426 -5.79 13.96 -6.68
C PHE A 426 -7.21 13.96 -6.12
N ASN A 427 -8.19 14.11 -7.00
CA ASN A 427 -9.59 14.05 -6.62
C ASN A 427 -10.06 12.59 -6.56
N PHE A 428 -10.03 12.03 -5.35
CA PHE A 428 -10.44 10.66 -5.07
C PHE A 428 -11.90 10.35 -5.43
N ASP A 429 -12.79 11.34 -5.34
CA ASP A 429 -14.21 11.13 -5.64
C ASP A 429 -14.45 10.95 -7.16
N ARG A 430 -13.53 11.43 -8.00
CA ARG A 430 -13.60 11.27 -9.46
C ARG A 430 -13.31 9.86 -9.94
N LEU A 431 -12.65 9.01 -9.15
CA LEU A 431 -12.30 7.66 -9.59
C LEU A 431 -13.55 6.84 -9.92
N GLY A 432 -14.49 6.75 -8.98
CA GLY A 432 -15.73 5.99 -9.17
C GLY A 432 -16.57 6.53 -10.34
N GLU A 433 -16.67 7.86 -10.48
CA GLU A 433 -17.35 8.50 -11.60
C GLU A 433 -16.67 8.17 -12.94
N SER A 434 -15.36 8.35 -13.03
CA SER A 434 -14.60 8.10 -14.26
C SER A 434 -14.63 6.63 -14.69
N LEU A 435 -14.71 5.69 -13.74
CA LEU A 435 -14.95 4.27 -14.01
C LEU A 435 -16.36 4.04 -14.58
N ARG A 436 -17.40 4.57 -13.91
CA ARG A 436 -18.81 4.44 -14.35
C ARG A 436 -19.03 4.97 -15.76
N TYR A 437 -18.43 6.11 -16.10
CA TYR A 437 -18.55 6.73 -17.41
C TYR A 437 -17.53 6.23 -18.45
N GLY A 438 -16.74 5.19 -18.12
CA GLY A 438 -15.80 4.57 -19.06
C GLY A 438 -14.60 5.44 -19.44
N ARG A 439 -14.33 6.55 -18.74
CA ARG A 439 -13.22 7.46 -19.02
C ARG A 439 -11.84 6.80 -18.82
N LEU A 440 -11.79 5.74 -18.03
CA LEU A 440 -10.58 4.97 -17.75
C LEU A 440 -10.48 3.66 -18.55
N ASN A 441 -11.44 3.34 -19.44
CA ASN A 441 -11.47 2.04 -20.12
C ASN A 441 -10.18 1.76 -20.89
N THR A 442 -9.70 2.71 -21.70
CA THR A 442 -8.46 2.55 -22.47
C THR A 442 -7.25 2.30 -21.57
N LEU A 443 -7.14 3.00 -20.43
CA LEU A 443 -6.05 2.78 -19.49
C LEU A 443 -6.13 1.39 -18.85
N ILE A 444 -7.33 0.96 -18.45
CA ILE A 444 -7.56 -0.34 -17.83
C ILE A 444 -7.27 -1.48 -18.81
N GLU A 445 -7.72 -1.37 -20.06
CA GLU A 445 -7.39 -2.31 -21.14
C GLU A 445 -5.88 -2.40 -21.38
N GLU A 446 -5.17 -1.26 -21.40
CA GLU A 446 -3.71 -1.23 -21.49
C GLU A 446 -3.02 -1.90 -20.29
N TRP A 447 -3.61 -1.80 -19.09
CA TRP A 447 -3.05 -2.37 -17.88
C TRP A 447 -3.28 -3.88 -17.79
N MET A 448 -4.45 -4.36 -18.20
CA MET A 448 -4.79 -5.78 -18.27
C MET A 448 -3.99 -6.52 -19.34
N THR A 449 -3.51 -5.81 -20.37
CA THR A 449 -2.67 -6.41 -21.40
C THR A 449 -1.18 -6.37 -21.02
N ILE A 450 -0.52 -7.52 -21.13
CA ILE A 450 0.94 -7.59 -21.08
C ILE A 450 1.44 -7.08 -22.43
N PRO A 451 2.35 -6.10 -22.50
CA PRO A 451 2.99 -5.76 -23.75
C PRO A 451 3.72 -7.00 -24.29
N VAL A 452 3.21 -7.56 -25.37
CA VAL A 452 3.86 -8.65 -26.10
C VAL A 452 5.17 -8.08 -26.66
N GLY A 453 6.31 -8.34 -26.01
CA GLY A 453 7.63 -8.15 -26.64
C GLY A 453 8.69 -7.33 -25.92
N GLY A 454 8.53 -6.93 -24.66
CA GLY A 454 9.64 -6.38 -23.89
C GLY A 454 10.54 -7.49 -23.34
N LYS A 455 11.55 -7.92 -24.09
CA LYS A 455 12.66 -8.69 -23.49
C LYS A 455 13.32 -7.81 -22.42
N ASN A 456 13.48 -8.37 -21.21
CA ASN A 456 14.27 -7.78 -20.12
C ASN A 456 15.69 -7.42 -20.57
#